data_AF-A0A3D1HSA4-F1
#
_entry.id   AF-A0A3D1HSA4-F1
#
_cell.length_a   1.000
_cell.length_b   1.000
_cell.length_c   1.000
_cell.angle_alpha   90.00
_cell.angle_beta   90.00
_cell.angle_gamma   90.00
#
_symmetry.space_group_name_H-M   'P 1'
#
loop_
_entity.id
_entity.type
_entity.pdbx_description
1 polymer ?
#
loop_
_entity_poly.entity_id
_entity_poly.type
_entity_poly.pdbx_seq_one_letter_code
_entity_poly.pdbx_strand_id
1 'polypeptide(L)'
;SEYELFQEDLERLMPHIESAIERVPAFGEVGVKRVYNGAIAYTPDGNPIIGPAWDVPNFWLSEGHSFGVTAAGGAGWQLAEWIVEGEPTVDMLGVDPRRYGNYATESYLKVKNEEAYENVFVIHYPDEER
;
A
#
# COMPACT_ATOMS: atom_id res chain seq x y z
N SER A 1 -24.90 -6.00 -5.57
CA SER A 1 -24.78 -6.00 -4.09
C SER A 1 -23.95 -4.80 -3.71
N GLU A 2 -24.19 -4.16 -2.56
CA GLU A 2 -23.75 -2.79 -2.26
C GLU A 2 -22.22 -2.55 -2.30
N TYR A 3 -21.39 -3.61 -2.31
CA TYR A 3 -19.94 -3.55 -2.53
C TYR A 3 -19.44 -4.85 -3.22
N GLU A 4 -18.54 -4.73 -4.19
CA GLU A 4 -17.78 -5.88 -4.75
C GLU A 4 -16.62 -6.23 -3.82
N LEU A 5 -16.92 -6.94 -2.72
CA LEU A 5 -15.94 -7.39 -1.73
C LEU A 5 -15.74 -8.90 -1.80
N PHE A 6 -14.60 -9.36 -1.29
CA PHE A 6 -14.36 -10.78 -1.09
C PHE A 6 -15.21 -11.34 0.05
N GLN A 7 -15.38 -12.66 0.04
CA GLN A 7 -16.03 -13.36 1.15
C GLN A 7 -15.27 -13.06 2.46
N GLU A 8 -16.01 -12.87 3.54
CA GLU A 8 -15.44 -12.69 4.87
C GLU A 8 -14.65 -13.93 5.30
N ASP A 9 -13.51 -13.69 5.95
CA ASP A 9 -12.67 -14.71 6.58
C ASP A 9 -12.18 -14.12 7.90
N LEU A 10 -12.99 -14.30 8.94
CA LEU A 10 -12.70 -13.79 10.27
C LEU A 10 -11.71 -14.71 11.01
N GLU A 11 -11.74 -16.00 10.69
CA GLU A 11 -10.99 -17.03 11.41
C GLU A 11 -9.47 -16.81 11.26
N ARG A 12 -9.01 -16.39 10.06
CA ARG A 12 -7.60 -16.01 9.84
C ARG A 12 -7.12 -14.83 10.71
N LEU A 13 -8.03 -14.00 11.22
CA LEU A 13 -7.71 -12.81 12.02
C LEU A 13 -7.80 -13.05 13.54
N MET A 14 -8.20 -14.24 13.97
CA MET A 14 -8.44 -14.55 15.38
C MET A 14 -7.28 -14.20 16.32
N PRO A 15 -6.00 -14.52 16.00
CA PRO A 15 -4.87 -14.15 16.86
C PRO A 15 -4.77 -12.63 17.12
N HIS A 16 -5.10 -11.82 16.11
CA HIS A 16 -5.08 -10.37 16.21
C HIS A 16 -6.29 -9.83 16.98
N ILE A 17 -7.46 -10.46 16.82
CA ILE A 17 -8.68 -10.11 17.55
C ILE A 17 -8.50 -10.39 19.05
N GLU A 18 -7.97 -11.56 19.40
CA GLU A 18 -7.67 -11.91 20.80
C GLU A 18 -6.67 -10.93 21.42
N SER A 19 -5.61 -10.56 20.68
CA SER A 19 -4.65 -9.53 21.11
C SER A 19 -5.32 -8.16 21.33
N ALA A 20 -6.28 -7.79 20.48
CA ALA A 20 -7.04 -6.55 20.63
C ALA A 20 -7.95 -6.57 21.86
N ILE A 21 -8.57 -7.71 22.18
CA ILE A 21 -9.40 -7.89 23.38
C ILE A 21 -8.55 -7.81 24.64
N GLU A 22 -7.40 -8.50 24.68
CA GLU A 22 -6.46 -8.42 25.81
C GLU A 22 -6.05 -6.96 26.06
N ARG A 23 -5.79 -6.21 24.99
CA ARG A 23 -5.41 -4.80 25.07
C ARG A 23 -6.55 -3.86 25.47
N VAL A 24 -7.78 -4.17 25.06
CA VAL A 24 -9.01 -3.40 25.27
C VAL A 24 -10.17 -4.36 25.58
N PRO A 25 -10.38 -4.74 26.86
CA PRO A 25 -11.32 -5.82 27.23
C PRO A 25 -12.77 -5.62 26.78
N ALA A 26 -13.22 -4.38 26.63
CA ALA A 26 -14.57 -4.07 26.15
C ALA A 26 -14.89 -4.69 24.77
N PHE A 27 -13.88 -4.96 23.93
CA PHE A 27 -14.11 -5.62 22.64
C PHE A 27 -14.58 -7.08 22.78
N GLY A 28 -14.30 -7.75 23.90
CA GLY A 28 -14.79 -9.10 24.16
C GLY A 28 -16.28 -9.19 24.49
N GLU A 29 -16.92 -8.06 24.80
CA GLU A 29 -18.33 -8.01 25.23
C GLU A 29 -19.29 -7.57 24.11
N VAL A 30 -18.80 -6.77 23.15
CA VAL A 30 -19.67 -6.07 22.17
C VAL A 30 -19.93 -6.86 20.88
N GLY A 31 -19.11 -7.87 20.58
CA GLY A 31 -19.23 -8.71 19.39
C GLY A 31 -18.88 -8.00 18.06
N VAL A 32 -18.93 -8.75 16.95
CA VAL A 32 -18.61 -8.27 15.59
C VAL A 32 -19.88 -7.90 14.84
N LYS A 33 -19.96 -6.66 14.34
CA LYS A 33 -21.12 -6.16 13.58
C LYS A 33 -21.04 -6.49 12.08
N ARG A 34 -19.86 -6.34 11.49
CA ARG A 34 -19.57 -6.52 10.05
C ARG A 34 -18.10 -6.86 9.85
N VAL A 35 -17.81 -7.62 8.79
CA VAL A 35 -16.45 -7.90 8.32
C VAL A 35 -16.31 -7.38 6.90
N TYR A 36 -15.22 -6.67 6.62
CA TYR A 36 -14.90 -6.17 5.29
C TYR A 36 -13.61 -6.84 4.81
N ASN A 37 -13.69 -7.57 3.70
CA ASN A 37 -12.53 -8.16 3.05
C ASN A 37 -12.40 -7.56 1.65
N GLY A 38 -11.51 -6.58 1.51
CA GLY A 38 -11.34 -5.81 0.28
C GLY A 38 -9.93 -5.92 -0.28
N ALA A 39 -9.78 -5.54 -1.55
CA ALA A 39 -8.48 -5.45 -2.19
C ALA A 39 -7.81 -4.11 -1.88
N ILE A 40 -6.49 -4.14 -1.71
CA ILE A 40 -5.62 -2.96 -1.66
C ILE A 40 -4.48 -3.21 -2.64
N ALA A 41 -4.16 -2.21 -3.46
CA ALA A 41 -3.03 -2.30 -4.38
C ALA A 41 -1.72 -2.08 -3.61
N TYR A 42 -0.80 -3.04 -3.72
CA TYR A 42 0.55 -2.98 -3.16
C TYR A 42 1.59 -3.01 -4.28
N THR A 43 2.72 -2.37 -4.00
CA THR A 43 3.98 -2.47 -4.74
C THR A 43 4.99 -3.28 -3.91
N PRO A 44 6.07 -3.79 -4.53
CA PRO A 44 7.07 -4.61 -3.86
C PRO A 44 7.70 -4.03 -2.59
N ASP A 45 7.74 -2.71 -2.45
CA ASP A 45 8.29 -2.02 -1.27
C ASP A 45 7.20 -1.33 -0.42
N GLY A 46 5.93 -1.48 -0.78
CA GLY A 46 4.79 -0.87 -0.11
C GLY A 46 4.55 0.62 -0.41
N ASN A 47 5.46 1.30 -1.12
CA ASN A 47 5.31 2.71 -1.51
C ASN A 47 4.58 2.85 -2.85
N PRO A 48 3.75 3.88 -3.07
CA PRO A 48 3.09 4.07 -4.36
C PRO A 48 4.08 4.32 -5.50
N ILE A 49 3.59 4.21 -6.73
CA ILE A 49 4.29 4.67 -7.95
C ILE A 49 3.64 5.97 -8.42
N ILE A 50 4.39 7.08 -8.33
CA ILE A 50 3.90 8.43 -8.61
C ILE A 50 4.91 9.15 -9.51
N GLY A 51 4.53 9.46 -10.75
CA GLY A 51 5.40 10.17 -11.68
C GLY A 51 5.25 9.73 -13.14
N PRO A 52 6.17 10.11 -14.03
CA PRO A 52 6.11 9.75 -15.44
C PRO A 52 6.36 8.25 -15.63
N ALA A 53 5.62 7.62 -16.56
CA ALA A 53 5.87 6.24 -16.93
C ALA A 53 7.17 6.08 -17.74
N TRP A 54 7.71 4.87 -17.71
CA TRP A 54 8.84 4.46 -18.55
C TRP A 54 8.51 4.63 -20.03
N ASP A 55 9.41 5.29 -20.78
CA ASP A 55 9.45 5.32 -22.24
C ASP A 55 8.13 5.69 -22.96
N VAL A 56 7.13 6.21 -22.24
CA VAL A 56 5.85 6.64 -22.78
C VAL A 56 5.69 8.14 -22.48
N PRO A 57 6.01 9.01 -23.46
CA PRO A 57 5.89 10.45 -23.29
C PRO A 57 4.46 10.86 -22.90
N ASN A 58 4.34 11.79 -21.94
CA ASN A 58 3.08 12.34 -21.44
C ASN A 58 2.12 11.31 -20.81
N PHE A 59 2.63 10.16 -20.37
CA PHE A 59 1.87 9.21 -19.56
C PHE A 59 2.36 9.22 -18.12
N TRP A 60 1.42 9.31 -17.18
CA TRP A 60 1.71 9.53 -15.77
C TRP A 60 1.01 8.46 -14.92
N LEU A 61 1.65 8.06 -13.83
CA LEU A 61 1.19 7.04 -12.90
C LEU A 61 0.95 7.65 -11.53
N SER A 62 -0.11 7.19 -10.86
CA SER A 62 -0.39 7.42 -9.44
C SER A 62 -1.13 6.20 -8.90
N GLU A 63 -0.40 5.11 -8.73
CA GLU A 63 -0.97 3.78 -8.48
C GLU A 63 -0.26 3.09 -7.31
N GLY A 64 -0.79 1.95 -6.86
CA GLY A 64 -0.15 1.14 -5.81
C GLY A 64 -0.19 1.79 -4.43
N HIS A 65 -1.24 2.57 -4.16
CA HIS A 65 -1.42 3.30 -2.91
C HIS A 65 -1.93 2.41 -1.78
N SER A 66 -1.01 1.80 -1.01
CA SER A 66 -1.31 1.02 0.20
C SER A 66 -2.02 1.85 1.28
N PHE A 67 -1.63 3.13 1.41
CA PHE A 67 -2.21 4.12 2.33
C PHE A 67 -2.80 5.32 1.57
N GLY A 68 -3.60 5.04 0.53
CA GLY A 68 -4.04 6.04 -0.44
C GLY A 68 -4.85 7.20 0.14
N VAL A 69 -5.75 6.96 1.10
CA VAL A 69 -6.57 8.04 1.67
C VAL A 69 -5.71 9.10 2.36
N THR A 70 -4.70 8.68 3.11
CA THR A 70 -3.79 9.59 3.82
C THR A 70 -2.79 10.25 2.88
N ALA A 71 -2.33 9.54 1.84
CA ALA A 71 -1.32 10.03 0.91
C ALA A 71 -1.88 10.86 -0.25
N ALA A 72 -3.16 10.71 -0.58
CA ALA A 72 -3.76 11.24 -1.82
C ALA A 72 -3.55 12.75 -2.02
N GLY A 73 -3.66 13.55 -0.96
CA GLY A 73 -3.48 15.01 -1.05
C GLY A 73 -2.08 15.39 -1.51
N GLY A 74 -1.05 14.82 -0.87
CA GLY A 74 0.35 15.07 -1.22
C GLY A 74 0.73 14.48 -2.57
N ALA A 75 0.32 13.24 -2.84
CA ALA A 75 0.56 12.57 -4.12
C ALA A 75 -0.04 13.34 -5.30
N GLY A 76 -1.29 13.79 -5.17
CA GLY A 76 -1.96 14.59 -6.19
C GLY A 76 -1.30 15.95 -6.41
N TRP A 77 -0.90 16.62 -5.32
CA TRP A 77 -0.17 17.90 -5.40
C TRP A 77 1.14 17.75 -6.15
N GLN A 78 2.00 16.82 -5.74
CA GLN A 78 3.32 16.65 -6.34
C GLN A 78 3.24 16.18 -7.79
N LEU A 79 2.30 15.29 -8.12
CA LEU A 79 2.10 14.87 -9.51
C LEU A 79 1.60 16.02 -10.39
N ALA A 80 0.69 16.87 -9.88
CA ALA A 80 0.22 18.03 -10.62
C ALA A 80 1.33 19.06 -10.88
N GLU A 81 2.17 19.33 -9.87
CA GLU A 81 3.35 20.19 -10.05
C GLU A 81 4.32 19.62 -11.08
N TRP A 82 4.60 18.32 -11.00
CA TRP A 82 5.48 17.67 -11.97
C TRP A 82 4.95 17.78 -13.40
N ILE A 83 3.63 17.66 -13.59
CA ILE A 83 2.99 17.81 -14.90
C ILE A 83 3.08 19.26 -15.41
N VAL A 84 2.86 20.25 -14.55
CA VAL A 84 2.73 21.66 -14.96
C VAL A 84 4.09 22.37 -15.05
N GLU A 85 4.94 22.19 -14.04
CA GLU A 85 6.21 22.89 -13.88
C GLU A 85 7.40 22.07 -14.42
N GLY A 86 7.21 20.76 -14.68
CA GLY A 86 8.23 19.87 -15.21
C GLY A 86 9.06 19.14 -14.15
N GLU A 87 8.92 19.50 -12.87
CA GLU A 87 9.56 18.83 -11.73
C GLU A 87 8.72 18.94 -10.45
N PRO A 88 8.83 17.98 -9.51
CA PRO A 88 8.17 18.06 -8.20
C PRO A 88 8.93 19.01 -7.25
N THR A 89 8.25 19.50 -6.21
CA THR A 89 8.87 20.39 -5.21
C THR A 89 9.52 19.65 -4.04
N VAL A 90 9.29 18.34 -3.90
CA VAL A 90 9.98 17.47 -2.95
C VAL A 90 10.68 16.33 -3.67
N ASP A 91 11.59 15.65 -2.98
CA ASP A 91 12.22 14.44 -3.51
C ASP A 91 11.18 13.32 -3.65
N MET A 92 11.04 12.83 -4.88
CA MET A 92 10.07 11.78 -5.25
C MET A 92 10.75 10.45 -5.56
N LEU A 93 12.07 10.30 -5.36
CA LEU A 93 12.82 9.10 -5.75
C LEU A 93 12.25 7.81 -5.12
N GLY A 94 11.80 7.87 -3.87
CA GLY A 94 11.21 6.73 -3.16
C GLY A 94 9.86 6.26 -3.72
N VAL A 95 9.20 7.09 -4.53
CA VAL A 95 7.90 6.80 -5.14
C VAL A 95 7.93 6.85 -6.67
N ASP A 96 9.08 7.16 -7.29
CA ASP A 96 9.21 7.20 -8.74
C ASP A 96 8.87 5.82 -9.32
N PRO A 97 8.01 5.73 -10.36
CA PRO A 97 7.71 4.46 -10.99
C PRO A 97 8.98 3.74 -11.43
N ARG A 98 9.95 4.50 -11.97
CA ARG A 98 11.17 4.01 -12.63
C ARG A 98 12.20 3.38 -11.70
N ARG A 99 11.92 3.28 -10.39
CA ARG A 99 12.71 2.47 -9.46
C ARG A 99 12.61 0.97 -9.73
N TYR A 100 11.54 0.54 -10.43
CA TYR A 100 11.41 -0.82 -10.92
C TYR A 100 11.87 -0.94 -12.37
N GLY A 101 12.32 -2.14 -12.74
CA GLY A 101 12.70 -2.48 -14.11
C GLY A 101 12.25 -3.90 -14.47
N ASN A 102 12.81 -4.45 -15.54
CA ASN A 102 12.40 -5.74 -16.10
C ASN A 102 12.54 -6.94 -15.14
N TYR A 103 13.24 -6.78 -14.01
CA TYR A 103 13.34 -7.79 -12.96
C TYR A 103 12.04 -7.96 -12.16
N ALA A 104 11.18 -6.93 -12.12
CA ALA A 104 9.94 -6.90 -11.34
C ALA A 104 8.82 -7.68 -12.05
N THR A 105 9.06 -8.97 -12.28
CA THR A 105 8.10 -9.90 -12.89
C THR A 105 6.91 -10.18 -11.99
N GLU A 106 5.84 -10.77 -12.51
CA GLU A 106 4.65 -11.14 -11.72
C GLU A 106 5.01 -12.02 -10.50
N SER A 107 5.95 -12.96 -10.64
CA SER A 107 6.39 -13.81 -9.54
C SER A 107 7.12 -13.01 -8.45
N TYR A 108 7.93 -12.03 -8.85
CA TYR A 108 8.60 -11.11 -7.92
C TYR A 108 7.58 -10.26 -7.18
N LEU A 109 6.61 -9.68 -7.92
CA LEU A 109 5.54 -8.86 -7.35
C LEU A 109 4.74 -9.63 -6.30
N LYS A 110 4.36 -10.88 -6.56
CA LYS A 110 3.63 -11.70 -5.58
C LYS A 110 4.39 -11.87 -4.27
N VAL A 111 5.64 -12.35 -4.36
CA VAL A 111 6.48 -12.62 -3.19
C VAL A 111 6.75 -11.34 -2.39
N LYS A 112 7.17 -10.26 -3.07
CA LYS A 112 7.51 -9.02 -2.37
C LYS A 112 6.29 -8.26 -1.86
N ASN A 113 5.13 -8.35 -2.51
CA ASN A 113 3.91 -7.76 -1.98
C ASN A 113 3.42 -8.48 -0.70
N GLU A 114 3.52 -9.82 -0.65
CA GLU A 114 3.21 -10.58 0.57
C GLU A 114 4.16 -10.18 1.71
N GLU A 115 5.47 -10.10 1.44
CA GLU A 115 6.46 -9.64 2.40
C GLU A 115 6.22 -8.19 2.86
N ALA A 116 5.94 -7.27 1.92
CA ALA A 116 5.67 -5.87 2.23
C ALA A 116 4.43 -5.72 3.13
N TYR A 117 3.39 -6.54 2.91
CA TYR A 117 2.19 -6.56 3.75
C TYR A 117 2.48 -7.13 5.15
N GLU A 118 3.22 -8.23 5.25
CA GLU A 118 3.62 -8.84 6.53
C GLU A 118 4.44 -7.87 7.38
N ASN A 119 5.30 -7.09 6.73
CA ASN A 119 6.27 -6.22 7.40
C ASN A 119 5.77 -4.79 7.67
N VAL A 120 4.50 -4.44 7.42
CA VAL A 120 4.00 -3.07 7.59
C VAL A 120 4.23 -2.50 9.00
N PHE A 121 4.11 -3.34 10.03
CA PHE A 121 4.18 -2.91 11.44
C PHE A 121 5.32 -3.58 12.23
N VAL A 122 6.30 -4.16 11.55
CA VAL A 122 7.48 -4.70 12.23
C VAL A 122 8.46 -3.58 12.57
N ILE A 123 9.45 -3.89 13.41
CA ILE A 123 10.53 -2.95 13.70
C ILE A 123 11.52 -3.01 12.53
N HIS A 124 11.71 -1.87 11.87
CA HIS A 124 12.72 -1.71 10.82
C HIS A 124 14.03 -1.19 11.38
N TYR A 125 15.13 -1.74 10.89
CA TYR A 125 16.49 -1.37 11.31
C TYR A 125 17.26 -0.71 10.15
N PRO A 126 18.26 0.15 10.45
CA PRO A 126 19.22 0.57 9.44
C PRO A 126 19.87 -0.64 8.78
N ASP A 127 20.08 -0.58 7.46
CA ASP A 127 20.69 -1.64 6.64
C ASP A 127 19.94 -2.98 6.67
N GLU A 128 18.62 -2.95 6.88
CA GLU A 128 17.76 -4.13 6.83
C GLU A 128 17.77 -4.81 5.44
N GLU A 129 17.92 -6.14 5.43
CA GLU A 129 17.94 -6.98 4.23
C GLU A 129 16.61 -7.71 4.05
N ARG A 130 16.15 -7.83 2.79
CA ARG A 130 14.90 -8.53 2.42
C ARG A 130 14.99 -9.22 1.06
#